data_AF-A0A0D7PNJ6-F1
#
_entry.id   AF-A0A0D7PNJ6-F1
#
_cell.length_a   1.000
_cell.length_b   1.000
_cell.length_c   1.000
_cell.angle_alpha   90.00
_cell.angle_beta   90.00
_cell.angle_gamma   90.00
#
_symmetry.space_group_name_H-M   'P 1'
#
loop_
_entity.id
_entity.type
_entity.pdbx_description
1 polymer ?
#
loop_
_entity_poly.entity_id
_entity_poly.type
_entity_poly.pdbx_seq_one_letter_code
_entity_poly.pdbx_strand_id
1 'polypeptide(L)'
;MMIRWARFRSIAAAGLLLIPATLPASALDMPSPFVQEVLIKSILVSLNDAVASDNFTVFHAKISKPFHDQFPPDKLKTIFKDLVDKHAVFDAVVAKPIILDEDAKIDEKGVLQLKGHFDTTPKQVKYQLGFFPSDGAWKLSGVSIDIE
;
A
#
# COMPACT_ATOMS: atom_id res chain seq x y z
N MET A 1 -19.95 82.26 4.83
CA MET A 1 -20.90 81.21 5.27
C MET A 1 -20.56 79.94 4.48
N MET A 2 -20.58 78.80 5.17
CA MET A 2 -20.14 77.43 4.82
C MET A 2 -20.39 77.00 3.35
N ILE A 3 -19.60 76.11 2.72
CA ILE A 3 -19.55 74.66 3.01
C ILE A 3 -18.24 74.06 2.42
N ARG A 4 -17.45 73.37 3.25
CA ARG A 4 -16.42 72.38 2.88
C ARG A 4 -17.09 71.17 2.23
N TRP A 5 -16.44 70.43 1.32
CA TRP A 5 -16.49 68.96 1.22
C TRP A 5 -15.14 68.42 0.70
N ALA A 6 -14.67 67.34 1.31
CA ALA A 6 -13.42 66.65 1.02
C ALA A 6 -13.53 65.73 -0.22
N ARG A 7 -12.40 65.27 -0.77
CA ARG A 7 -12.06 63.84 -0.96
C ARG A 7 -10.88 63.60 -1.93
N PHE A 8 -9.92 62.79 -1.45
CA PHE A 8 -9.16 61.70 -2.13
C PHE A 8 -8.29 62.04 -3.36
N ARG A 9 -7.11 61.45 -3.57
CA ARG A 9 -6.81 60.00 -3.56
C ARG A 9 -5.34 59.71 -3.25
N SER A 10 -5.12 58.73 -2.38
CA SER A 10 -3.84 58.04 -2.15
C SER A 10 -3.44 57.18 -3.36
N ILE A 11 -2.14 57.13 -3.63
CA ILE A 11 -1.51 56.23 -4.61
C ILE A 11 -1.38 54.86 -3.95
N ALA A 12 -2.02 53.83 -4.51
CA ALA A 12 -1.87 52.45 -4.06
C ALA A 12 -0.82 51.74 -4.95
N ALA A 13 0.25 51.25 -4.33
CA ALA A 13 1.18 50.29 -4.90
C ALA A 13 1.15 49.03 -4.03
N ALA A 14 0.83 47.88 -4.63
CA ALA A 14 1.05 46.53 -4.10
C ALA A 14 0.81 45.58 -5.28
N GLY A 15 1.79 44.83 -5.80
CA GLY A 15 2.65 43.90 -5.09
C GLY A 15 2.15 42.49 -5.44
N LEU A 16 2.52 41.99 -6.62
CA LEU A 16 2.07 40.69 -7.13
C LEU A 16 2.80 39.57 -6.35
N LEU A 17 2.14 39.03 -5.32
CA LEU A 17 2.59 37.85 -4.60
C LEU A 17 2.40 36.61 -5.50
N LEU A 18 3.51 36.07 -6.01
CA LEU A 18 3.57 34.71 -6.56
C LEU A 18 3.43 33.73 -5.40
N ILE A 19 2.27 33.09 -5.29
CA ILE A 19 2.06 31.97 -4.37
C ILE A 19 2.60 30.71 -5.07
N PRO A 20 3.66 30.05 -4.57
CA PRO A 20 4.04 28.74 -5.08
C PRO A 20 2.93 27.76 -4.70
N ALA A 21 2.28 27.17 -5.71
CA ALA A 21 1.34 26.08 -5.51
C ALA A 21 2.13 24.85 -5.03
N THR A 22 2.12 24.58 -3.73
CA THR A 22 2.53 23.28 -3.20
C THR A 22 1.45 22.27 -3.59
N LEU A 23 1.72 21.43 -4.59
CA LEU A 23 0.87 20.27 -4.83
C LEU A 23 0.86 19.41 -3.56
N PRO A 24 -0.32 19.00 -3.05
CA PRO A 24 -0.36 18.04 -1.95
C PRO A 24 0.32 16.76 -2.42
N ALA A 25 1.05 16.08 -1.53
CA ALA A 25 1.49 14.72 -1.78
C ALA A 25 0.22 13.87 -2.04
N SER A 26 -0.04 13.56 -3.30
CA SER A 26 -1.26 12.88 -3.71
C SER A 26 -1.35 11.53 -3.00
N ALA A 27 -2.42 11.31 -2.23
CA ALA A 27 -2.89 9.96 -2.02
C ALA A 27 -3.12 9.38 -3.42
N LEU A 28 -2.44 8.29 -3.76
CA LEU A 28 -2.72 7.57 -5.00
C LEU A 28 -4.21 7.25 -5.03
N ASP A 29 -4.84 7.42 -6.20
CA ASP A 29 -6.23 7.01 -6.37
C ASP A 29 -6.39 5.51 -6.08
N MET A 30 -7.62 5.12 -5.75
CA MET A 30 -7.99 3.71 -5.59
C MET A 30 -7.54 2.91 -6.84
N PRO A 31 -6.69 1.87 -6.69
CA PRO A 31 -6.30 1.06 -7.82
C PRO A 31 -7.49 0.38 -8.47
N SER A 32 -7.45 0.22 -9.79
CA SER A 32 -8.45 -0.58 -10.50
C SER A 32 -8.42 -2.04 -10.00
N PRO A 33 -9.52 -2.80 -10.15
CA PRO A 33 -9.56 -4.22 -9.73
C PRO A 33 -8.42 -5.05 -10.32
N PHE A 34 -8.04 -4.79 -11.56
CA PHE A 34 -6.88 -5.43 -12.20
C PHE A 34 -5.56 -5.13 -11.45
N VAL A 35 -5.33 -3.87 -11.07
CA VAL A 35 -4.12 -3.51 -10.31
C VAL A 35 -4.16 -4.10 -8.90
N GLN A 36 -5.33 -4.16 -8.26
CA GLN A 36 -5.48 -4.82 -6.96
C GLN A 36 -5.11 -6.31 -7.05
N GLU A 37 -5.58 -7.02 -8.07
CA GLU A 37 -5.21 -8.42 -8.31
C GLU A 37 -3.70 -8.59 -8.50
N VAL A 38 -3.06 -7.71 -9.30
CA VAL A 38 -1.61 -7.73 -9.51
C VAL A 38 -0.86 -7.52 -8.19
N LEU A 39 -1.29 -6.56 -7.36
CA LEU A 39 -0.70 -6.31 -6.04
C LEU A 39 -0.80 -7.56 -5.15
N ILE A 40 -1.99 -8.17 -5.06
CA ILE A 40 -2.23 -9.36 -4.23
C ILE A 40 -1.35 -10.51 -4.69
N LYS A 41 -1.46 -10.89 -5.97
CA LYS A 41 -0.75 -12.06 -6.51
C LYS A 41 0.77 -11.85 -6.50
N SER A 42 1.26 -10.64 -6.79
CA SER A 42 2.70 -10.36 -6.72
C SER A 42 3.27 -10.55 -5.31
N ILE A 43 2.53 -10.19 -4.27
CA ILE A 43 2.98 -10.34 -2.89
C ILE A 43 2.94 -11.80 -2.47
N LEU A 44 1.87 -12.53 -2.77
CA LEU A 44 1.74 -13.94 -2.41
C LEU A 44 2.77 -14.82 -3.13
N VAL A 45 3.03 -14.59 -4.42
CA VAL A 45 4.10 -15.30 -5.15
C VAL A 45 5.46 -14.99 -4.54
N SER A 46 5.76 -13.71 -4.28
CA SER A 46 7.04 -13.33 -3.68
C SER A 46 7.21 -13.91 -2.27
N LEU A 47 6.13 -14.10 -1.51
CA LEU A 47 6.18 -14.74 -0.20
C LEU A 47 6.37 -16.25 -0.32
N ASN A 48 5.68 -16.90 -1.26
CA ASN A 48 5.85 -18.34 -1.55
C ASN A 48 7.32 -18.65 -1.88
N ASP A 49 7.94 -17.86 -2.77
CA ASP A 49 9.35 -18.03 -3.14
C ASP A 49 10.29 -17.85 -1.94
N ALA A 50 10.00 -16.87 -1.07
CA ALA A 50 10.78 -16.63 0.14
C ALA A 50 10.66 -17.76 1.15
N VAL A 51 9.45 -18.32 1.31
CA VAL A 51 9.19 -19.49 2.17
C VAL A 51 9.89 -20.74 1.63
N ALA A 52 9.76 -21.01 0.32
CA ALA A 52 10.35 -22.18 -0.32
C ALA A 52 11.90 -22.15 -0.33
N SER A 53 12.50 -20.96 -0.42
CA SER A 53 13.96 -20.77 -0.41
C SER A 53 14.55 -20.45 0.97
N ASP A 54 13.70 -20.29 1.99
CA ASP A 54 14.09 -19.80 3.32
C ASP A 54 14.92 -18.48 3.25
N ASN A 55 14.57 -17.62 2.29
CA ASN A 55 15.27 -16.38 1.97
C ASN A 55 14.30 -15.23 1.68
N PHE A 56 14.23 -14.28 2.62
CA PHE A 56 13.29 -13.17 2.58
C PHE A 56 13.85 -11.88 1.98
N THR A 57 15.07 -11.88 1.43
CA THR A 57 15.70 -10.65 0.89
C THR A 57 14.91 -10.05 -0.27
N VAL A 58 14.39 -10.87 -1.19
CA VAL A 58 13.58 -10.38 -2.32
C VAL A 58 12.21 -9.88 -1.86
N PHE A 59 11.58 -10.61 -0.93
CA PHE A 59 10.29 -10.20 -0.36
C PHE A 59 10.40 -8.89 0.42
N HIS A 60 11.50 -8.70 1.16
CA HIS A 60 11.80 -7.47 1.90
C HIS A 60 11.81 -6.23 1.02
N ALA A 61 12.32 -6.32 -0.22
CA ALA A 61 12.32 -5.22 -1.18
C ALA A 61 10.91 -4.78 -1.65
N LYS A 62 9.86 -5.55 -1.36
CA LYS A 62 8.45 -5.18 -1.63
C LYS A 62 7.87 -4.29 -0.53
N ILE A 63 8.50 -4.27 0.65
CA ILE A 63 8.05 -3.52 1.81
C ILE A 63 8.29 -2.02 1.60
N SER A 64 7.31 -1.21 1.96
CA SER A 64 7.36 0.24 1.93
C SER A 64 8.44 0.77 2.88
N LYS A 65 9.07 1.88 2.50
CA LYS A 65 10.18 2.51 3.27
C LYS A 65 9.91 2.63 4.78
N PRO A 66 8.72 3.06 5.25
CA PRO A 66 8.47 3.20 6.69
C PRO A 66 8.57 1.90 7.50
N PHE A 67 8.38 0.75 6.84
CA PHE A 67 8.34 -0.56 7.48
C PHE A 67 9.57 -1.42 7.14
N HIS A 68 10.38 -1.00 6.17
CA HIS A 68 11.53 -1.75 5.69
C HIS A 68 12.52 -2.08 6.82
N ASP A 69 12.94 -1.09 7.62
CA ASP A 69 13.90 -1.30 8.71
C ASP A 69 13.30 -2.02 9.92
N GLN A 70 11.97 -1.97 10.08
CA GLN A 70 11.26 -2.65 11.16
C GLN A 70 11.10 -4.15 10.91
N PHE A 71 11.22 -4.59 9.67
CA PHE A 71 11.03 -5.98 9.23
C PHE A 71 12.20 -6.46 8.37
N PRO A 72 13.45 -6.50 8.89
CA PRO A 72 14.58 -7.05 8.14
C PRO A 72 14.35 -8.54 7.80
N PRO A 73 15.08 -9.10 6.81
CA PRO A 73 14.89 -10.48 6.35
C PRO A 73 14.88 -11.54 7.46
N ASP A 74 15.78 -11.45 8.45
CA ASP A 74 15.83 -12.40 9.57
C ASP A 74 14.58 -12.35 10.46
N LYS A 75 13.98 -11.16 10.61
CA LYS A 75 12.73 -10.99 11.35
C LYS A 75 11.56 -11.56 10.55
N LEU A 76 11.53 -11.34 9.23
CA LEU A 76 10.52 -11.94 8.34
C LEU A 76 10.58 -13.47 8.39
N LYS A 77 11.79 -14.04 8.33
CA LYS A 77 12.02 -15.48 8.52
C LYS A 77 11.47 -15.99 9.84
N THR A 78 11.64 -15.22 10.92
CA THR A 78 11.08 -15.56 12.24
C THR A 78 9.55 -15.52 12.24
N ILE A 79 8.95 -14.50 11.64
CA ILE A 79 7.49 -14.33 11.55
C ILE A 79 6.86 -15.47 10.74
N PHE A 80 7.45 -15.84 9.61
CA PHE A 80 6.94 -16.87 8.71
C PHE A 80 7.55 -18.26 8.95
N LYS A 81 8.21 -18.47 10.09
CA LYS A 81 8.90 -19.73 10.41
C LYS A 81 7.98 -20.94 10.31
N ASP A 82 6.74 -20.81 10.75
CA ASP A 82 5.76 -21.91 10.67
C ASP A 82 5.50 -22.36 9.22
N LEU A 83 5.43 -21.41 8.27
CA LEU A 83 5.26 -21.72 6.85
C LEU A 83 6.51 -22.41 6.28
N VAL A 84 7.71 -21.95 6.68
CA VAL A 84 8.99 -22.54 6.27
C VAL A 84 9.10 -23.97 6.80
N ASP A 85 8.88 -24.17 8.10
CA ASP A 85 8.98 -25.48 8.76
C ASP A 85 7.97 -26.49 8.19
N LYS A 86 6.77 -26.02 7.85
CA LYS A 86 5.71 -26.85 7.22
C LYS A 86 5.89 -27.04 5.72
N HIS A 87 6.92 -26.43 5.11
CA HIS A 87 7.13 -26.44 3.66
C HIS A 87 5.85 -26.03 2.91
N ALA A 88 5.21 -24.96 3.38
CA ALA A 88 3.95 -24.51 2.82
C ALA A 88 4.13 -24.12 1.35
N VAL A 89 3.27 -24.70 0.49
CA VAL A 89 3.23 -24.40 -0.95
C VAL A 89 1.86 -23.80 -1.26
N PHE A 90 1.86 -22.60 -1.84
CA PHE A 90 0.64 -21.86 -2.20
C PHE A 90 0.82 -21.11 -3.52
N ASP A 91 1.68 -21.60 -4.41
CA ASP A 91 1.88 -21.10 -5.77
C ASP A 91 0.62 -21.18 -6.65
N ALA A 92 -0.27 -22.13 -6.37
CA ALA A 92 -1.55 -22.31 -7.08
C ALA A 92 -2.44 -21.06 -7.08
N VAL A 93 -2.23 -20.09 -6.18
CA VAL A 93 -2.95 -18.81 -6.14
C VAL A 93 -2.85 -18.03 -7.47
N VAL A 94 -1.77 -18.22 -8.24
CA VAL A 94 -1.58 -17.54 -9.53
C VAL A 94 -2.69 -17.90 -10.53
N ALA A 95 -3.10 -19.17 -10.53
CA ALA A 95 -4.09 -19.72 -11.46
C ALA A 95 -5.53 -19.59 -10.96
N LYS A 96 -5.74 -19.15 -9.72
CA LYS A 96 -7.07 -19.04 -9.11
C LYS A 96 -7.61 -17.61 -9.19
N PRO A 97 -8.94 -17.44 -9.35
CA PRO A 97 -9.56 -16.14 -9.18
C PRO A 97 -9.51 -15.74 -7.70
N ILE A 98 -9.50 -14.44 -7.45
CA ILE A 98 -9.63 -13.88 -6.09
C ILE A 98 -11.11 -13.92 -5.69
N ILE A 99 -11.38 -14.38 -4.47
CA ILE A 99 -12.69 -14.23 -3.81
C ILE A 99 -12.51 -13.18 -2.73
N LEU A 100 -13.23 -12.06 -2.84
CA LEU A 100 -13.14 -10.94 -1.89
C LEU A 100 -13.95 -11.27 -0.63
N ASP A 101 -13.30 -11.15 0.53
CA ASP A 101 -13.98 -11.22 1.83
C ASP A 101 -14.45 -9.84 2.30
N GLU A 102 -13.78 -8.79 1.86
CA GLU A 102 -14.13 -7.39 2.08
C GLU A 102 -13.82 -6.57 0.83
N ASP A 103 -14.64 -5.54 0.56
CA ASP A 103 -14.36 -4.57 -0.50
C ASP A 103 -13.04 -3.82 -0.23
N ALA A 104 -12.29 -3.56 -1.30
CA ALA A 104 -11.08 -2.75 -1.24
C ALA A 104 -11.39 -1.36 -0.68
N LYS A 105 -10.62 -0.94 0.33
CA LYS A 105 -10.80 0.34 1.00
C LYS A 105 -9.46 0.97 1.33
N ILE A 106 -9.42 2.30 1.26
CA ILE A 106 -8.31 3.08 1.79
C ILE A 106 -8.76 3.59 3.16
N ASP A 107 -8.02 3.26 4.21
CA ASP A 107 -8.34 3.69 5.57
C ASP A 107 -7.96 5.16 5.83
N GLU A 108 -8.29 5.67 7.02
CA GLU A 108 -8.00 7.05 7.43
C GLU A 108 -6.50 7.39 7.41
N LYS A 109 -5.62 6.39 7.42
CA LYS A 109 -4.17 6.55 7.38
C LYS A 109 -3.62 6.47 5.96
N GLY A 110 -4.48 6.32 4.95
CA GLY A 110 -4.09 6.19 3.55
C GLY A 110 -3.57 4.80 3.19
N VAL A 111 -3.83 3.77 3.99
CA VAL A 111 -3.44 2.38 3.67
C VAL A 111 -4.56 1.73 2.86
N LEU A 112 -4.23 1.22 1.67
CA LEU A 112 -5.10 0.36 0.90
C LEU A 112 -5.14 -1.03 1.55
N GLN A 113 -6.32 -1.46 1.97
CA GLN A 113 -6.59 -2.76 2.57
C GLN A 113 -7.24 -3.68 1.54
N LEU A 114 -6.63 -4.84 1.30
CA LEU A 114 -7.13 -5.89 0.42
C LEU A 114 -7.25 -7.19 1.21
N LYS A 115 -8.43 -7.79 1.24
CA LYS A 115 -8.71 -9.00 2.01
C LYS A 115 -9.58 -9.97 1.21
N GLY A 116 -9.21 -11.24 1.25
CA GLY A 116 -9.92 -12.28 0.52
C GLY A 116 -9.23 -13.62 0.64
N HIS A 117 -9.61 -14.52 -0.27
CA HIS A 117 -9.08 -15.87 -0.31
C HIS A 117 -9.04 -16.44 -1.71
N PHE A 118 -8.33 -17.57 -1.84
CA PHE A 118 -8.26 -18.40 -3.02
C PHE A 118 -8.70 -19.82 -2.68
N ASP A 119 -9.66 -20.35 -3.45
CA ASP A 119 -10.06 -21.76 -3.38
C ASP A 119 -9.04 -22.65 -4.12
N THR A 120 -7.85 -22.75 -3.51
CA THR A 120 -6.80 -23.70 -3.86
C THR A 120 -7.15 -25.10 -3.36
N THR A 121 -6.40 -26.11 -3.80
CA THR A 121 -6.62 -27.51 -3.45
C THR A 121 -5.27 -28.12 -3.07
N PRO A 122 -5.18 -28.88 -1.96
CA PRO A 122 -6.26 -29.31 -1.06
C PRO A 122 -6.69 -28.27 -0.03
N LYS A 123 -5.91 -27.20 0.16
CA LYS A 123 -6.11 -26.20 1.21
C LYS A 123 -6.50 -24.85 0.64
N GLN A 124 -7.28 -24.07 1.39
CA GLN A 124 -7.62 -22.69 1.04
C GLN A 124 -6.51 -21.74 1.48
N VAL A 125 -6.25 -20.68 0.71
CA VAL A 125 -5.29 -19.64 1.08
C VAL A 125 -6.04 -18.33 1.32
N LYS A 126 -6.06 -17.88 2.58
CA LYS A 126 -6.64 -16.59 2.98
C LYS A 126 -5.54 -15.54 3.09
N TYR A 127 -5.86 -14.30 2.76
CA TYR A 127 -4.92 -13.18 2.84
C TYR A 127 -5.56 -11.91 3.39
N GLN A 128 -4.72 -11.12 4.06
CA GLN A 128 -4.98 -9.72 4.34
C GLN A 128 -3.72 -8.93 4.08
N LEU A 129 -3.79 -7.98 3.15
CA LEU A 129 -2.67 -7.17 2.70
C LEU A 129 -2.97 -5.68 2.90
N GLY A 130 -1.99 -4.96 3.40
CA GLY A 130 -1.99 -3.50 3.48
C GLY A 130 -0.94 -2.92 2.54
N PHE A 131 -1.28 -1.85 1.83
CA PHE A 131 -0.35 -1.12 0.98
C PHE A 131 -0.34 0.36 1.33
N PHE A 132 0.85 0.94 1.45
CA PHE A 132 1.05 2.36 1.68
C PHE A 132 1.63 3.03 0.42
N PRO A 133 1.17 4.23 0.04
CA PRO A 133 1.72 4.96 -1.09
C PRO A 133 3.17 5.38 -0.79
N SER A 134 4.11 4.95 -1.61
CA SER A 134 5.54 5.26 -1.45
C SER A 134 6.21 5.30 -2.82
N ASP A 135 6.94 6.40 -3.10
CA ASP A 135 7.63 6.64 -4.37
C ASP A 135 6.72 6.52 -5.61
N GLY A 136 5.48 6.99 -5.50
CA GLY A 136 4.50 6.96 -6.60
C GLY A 136 3.90 5.58 -6.87
N ALA A 137 4.12 4.59 -5.99
CA ALA A 137 3.54 3.24 -6.10
C ALA A 137 2.92 2.77 -4.78
N TRP A 138 1.99 1.82 -4.87
CA TRP A 138 1.51 1.07 -3.71
C TRP A 138 2.56 0.05 -3.28
N LYS A 139 3.07 0.17 -2.06
CA LYS A 139 4.12 -0.69 -1.50
C LYS A 139 3.61 -1.40 -0.25
N LEU A 140 4.07 -2.63 -0.01
CA LEU A 140 3.55 -3.47 1.07
C LEU A 140 3.80 -2.80 2.44
N SER A 141 2.77 -2.69 3.27
CA SER A 141 2.86 -2.19 4.64
C SER A 141 2.40 -3.22 5.67
N GLY A 142 1.66 -4.25 5.25
CA GLY A 142 1.26 -5.36 6.11
C GLY A 142 0.88 -6.59 5.30
N VAL A 143 1.16 -7.77 5.85
CA VAL A 143 0.85 -9.07 5.25
C VAL A 143 0.43 -10.05 6.33
N SER A 144 -0.69 -10.71 6.10
CA SER A 144 -1.15 -11.88 6.84
C SER A 144 -1.60 -12.93 5.85
N ILE A 145 -1.24 -14.18 6.09
CA ILE A 145 -1.63 -15.34 5.27
C ILE A 145 -2.02 -16.48 6.20
N ASP A 146 -3.07 -17.20 5.84
CA ASP A 146 -3.49 -18.42 6.52
C ASP A 146 -3.77 -19.51 5.48
N ILE A 147 -3.38 -20.74 5.79
CA ILE A 147 -3.49 -21.89 4.89
C ILE A 147 -4.25 -23.01 5.60
N GLU A 148 -5.54 -23.08 5.29
CA GLU A 148 -6.51 -24.00 5.93
C GLU A 148 -6.62 -25.32 5.17
#